data_AF-A0A7C0WC27-F1
#
_entry.id   AF-A0A7C0WC27-F1
#
_cell.length_a   1.000
_cell.length_b   1.000
_cell.length_c   1.000
_cell.angle_alpha   90.00
_cell.angle_beta   90.00
_cell.angle_gamma   90.00
#
_symmetry.space_group_name_H-M   'P 1'
#
loop_
_entity.id
_entity.type
_entity.pdbx_description
1 polymer ?
#
loop_
_entity_poly.entity_id
_entity_poly.type
_entity_poly.pdbx_seq_one_letter_code
_entity_poly.pdbx_strand_id
1 'polypeptide(L)' 'MIMKKILSIILIFLLVSCLSVTAVGETVITVEKARSLALEYNRQFQTAQKEIDRARGEIISARSGALPQVNLGGRYT' A
#
# COMPACT_ATOMS: atom_id res chain seq x y z
N MET A 1 -47.64 -8.16 -3.88
CA MET A 1 -47.00 -9.49 -3.72
C MET A 1 -45.85 -9.73 -4.70
N ILE A 2 -45.91 -9.21 -5.94
CA ILE A 2 -44.87 -9.35 -6.98
C ILE A 2 -43.56 -8.63 -6.66
N MET A 3 -43.60 -7.42 -6.09
CA MET A 3 -42.40 -6.66 -5.72
C MET A 3 -41.49 -7.36 -4.70
N LYS A 4 -42.09 -8.09 -3.74
CA LYS A 4 -41.35 -8.89 -2.73
C LYS A 4 -40.64 -10.11 -3.35
N LYS A 5 -41.21 -10.70 -4.41
CA LYS A 5 -40.59 -11.83 -5.13
C LYS A 5 -39.39 -11.38 -5.96
N ILE A 6 -39.49 -10.21 -6.61
CA ILE A 6 -38.37 -9.62 -7.37
C ILE A 6 -37.20 -9.28 -6.43
N LEU A 7 -37.47 -8.67 -5.27
CA LEU A 7 -36.46 -8.38 -4.26
C LEU A 7 -35.75 -9.66 -3.77
N SER A 8 -36.50 -10.74 -3.57
CA SER A 8 -35.95 -12.03 -3.12
C SER A 8 -35.04 -12.67 -4.17
N ILE A 9 -35.40 -12.58 -5.46
CA ILE A 9 -34.60 -13.13 -6.57
C ILE A 9 -33.25 -12.38 -6.70
N ILE A 10 -33.26 -11.05 -6.54
CA ILE A 10 -32.03 -10.24 -6.55
C ILE A 10 -31.12 -10.62 -5.38
N LEU A 11 -31.70 -10.83 -4.19
CA LEU A 11 -30.94 -11.23 -3.00
C LEU A 11 -30.27 -12.60 -3.17
N ILE A 12 -30.98 -13.56 -3.77
CA ILE A 12 -30.45 -14.90 -4.05
C ILE A 12 -29.34 -14.84 -5.11
N PHE A 13 -29.50 -14.02 -6.15
CA PHE A 13 -28.48 -13.84 -7.19
C PHE A 13 -27.20 -13.19 -6.63
N LEU A 14 -27.35 -12.23 -5.70
CA LEU A 14 -26.23 -11.61 -4.98
C LEU A 14 -25.49 -12.64 -4.10
N LEU A 15 -26.23 -13.53 -3.44
CA LEU A 15 -25.66 -14.54 -2.56
C LEU A 15 -24.85 -15.61 -3.33
N VAL A 16 -25.36 -16.04 -4.49
CA VAL A 16 -24.69 -17.05 -5.35
C VAL A 16 -23.37 -16.52 -5.93
N SER A 17 -23.31 -15.22 -6.23
CA SER A 17 -22.09 -14.58 -6.75
C SER A 17 -20.93 -14.57 -5.76
N CYS A 18 -21.20 -14.74 -4.47
CA CYS A 18 -20.18 -14.73 -3.41
C CYS A 18 -19.52 -16.10 -3.18
N LEU A 19 -20.00 -17.18 -3.82
CA LEU A 19 -19.51 -18.55 -3.60
C LEU A 19 -18.31 -18.95 -4.47
N SER A 20 -17.67 -18.01 -5.17
CA SER A 20 -16.42 -18.26 -5.88
C SER A 20 -15.24 -18.22 -4.90
N VAL A 21 -15.21 -19.15 -3.95
CA VAL A 21 -14.02 -19.37 -3.12
C VAL A 21 -12.95 -19.97 -4.02
N THR A 22 -11.88 -19.22 -4.19
CA THR A 22 -10.68 -19.71 -4.87
C THR A 22 -10.02 -20.72 -3.93
N ALA A 23 -9.95 -21.97 -4.37
CA ALA A 23 -9.16 -22.99 -3.70
C ALA A 23 -7.69 -22.56 -3.78
N VAL A 24 -7.18 -21.99 -2.69
CA VAL A 24 -5.79 -21.60 -2.55
C VAL A 24 -4.99 -22.90 -2.44
N GLY A 25 -4.46 -23.36 -3.57
CA GLY A 25 -3.55 -24.50 -3.62
C GLY A 25 -2.40 -24.30 -2.65
N GLU A 26 -2.02 -25.37 -1.93
CA GLU A 26 -0.94 -25.39 -0.95
C GLU A 26 0.31 -24.71 -1.52
N THR A 27 0.61 -23.52 -1.00
CA THR A 27 1.82 -22.79 -1.35
C THR A 27 2.96 -23.44 -0.57
N VAL A 28 3.64 -24.39 -1.20
CA VAL A 28 4.92 -24.90 -0.69
C VAL A 28 5.90 -23.72 -0.71
N ILE A 29 6.08 -23.09 0.46
CA ILE A 29 6.98 -21.95 0.60
C ILE A 29 8.41 -22.48 0.50
N THR A 30 9.02 -22.32 -0.67
CA THR A 30 10.45 -22.54 -0.85
C THR A 30 11.23 -21.52 -0.01
N VAL A 31 12.46 -21.87 0.41
CA VAL A 31 13.32 -20.98 1.22
C VAL A 31 13.50 -19.61 0.55
N GLU A 32 13.61 -19.57 -0.77
CA GLU A 32 13.73 -18.32 -1.52
C GLU A 32 12.46 -17.46 -1.42
N LYS A 33 11.28 -18.09 -1.43
CA LYS A 33 10.01 -17.39 -1.27
C LYS A 33 9.82 -16.86 0.15
N ALA A 34 10.24 -17.63 1.16
CA ALA A 34 10.26 -17.17 2.55
C ALA A 34 11.19 -15.95 2.72
N ARG A 35 12.36 -15.98 2.08
CA ARG A 35 13.32 -14.86 2.08
C ARG A 35 12.75 -13.61 1.41
N SER A 36 12.12 -13.74 0.24
CA SER A 36 11.53 -12.59 -0.45
C SER A 36 10.40 -11.96 0.37
N LEU A 37 9.53 -12.80 0.96
CA LEU A 37 8.45 -12.33 1.85
C LEU A 37 9.00 -11.68 3.11
N ALA A 38 10.08 -12.21 3.68
CA ALA A 38 10.74 -11.60 4.82
C ALA A 38 11.31 -10.22 4.45
N LEU A 39 12.00 -10.06 3.32
CA LEU A 39 12.52 -8.75 2.90
C LEU A 39 11.39 -7.74 2.61
N GLU A 40 10.28 -8.21 2.05
CA GLU A 40 9.14 -7.36 1.73
C GLU A 40 8.39 -6.89 2.97
N TYR A 41 8.14 -7.80 3.94
CA TYR A 41 7.27 -7.52 5.09
C TYR A 41 8.01 -7.33 6.42
N ASN A 42 9.33 -7.51 6.48
CA ASN A 42 10.07 -7.29 7.71
C ASN A 42 10.08 -5.80 8.08
N ARG A 43 9.31 -5.48 9.12
CA ARG A 43 9.19 -4.12 9.66
C ARG A 43 10.53 -3.54 10.10
N GLN A 44 11.42 -4.35 10.69
CA GLN A 44 12.73 -3.86 11.13
C GLN A 44 13.59 -3.43 9.94
N PHE A 45 13.55 -4.20 8.84
CA PHE A 45 14.24 -3.84 7.61
C PHE A 45 13.68 -2.54 7.01
N GLN A 46 12.35 -2.41 6.93
CA GLN A 46 11.71 -1.18 6.45
C GLN A 46 12.03 0.03 7.34
N THR A 47 12.08 -0.14 8.66
CA THR A 47 12.48 0.94 9.59
C THR A 47 13.91 1.36 9.35
N ALA A 48 14.85 0.41 9.25
CA ALA A 48 16.25 0.71 8.95
C ALA A 48 16.40 1.45 7.60
N GLN A 49 15.63 1.04 6.59
CA GLN A 49 15.63 1.72 5.29
C GLN A 49 15.15 3.17 5.41
N LYS A 50 14.09 3.42 6.17
CA LYS A 50 13.59 4.78 6.45
C LYS A 50 14.61 5.63 7.21
N GLU A 51 15.37 5.04 8.13
CA GLU A 51 16.43 5.75 8.85
C GLU A 51 17.57 6.18 7.91
N ILE A 52 17.95 5.32 6.96
CA ILE A 52 18.92 5.66 5.91
C ILE A 52 18.39 6.82 5.06
N ASP A 53 17.14 6.76 4.64
CA ASP A 53 16.53 7.82 3.83
C ASP A 53 16.43 9.15 4.60
N ARG A 54 16.13 9.08 5.91
CA ARG A 54 16.17 10.25 6.81
C ARG A 54 17.57 10.87 6.87
N ALA A 55 18.60 10.06 7.12
CA ALA A 55 19.98 10.53 7.19
C ALA A 55 20.44 11.16 5.86
N ARG A 56 20.03 10.59 4.72
CA ARG A 56 20.27 11.19 3.40
C ARG A 56 19.57 12.53 3.24
N GLY A 57 18.31 12.63 3.67
CA GLY A 57 17.55 13.88 3.68
C GLY A 57 18.23 14.97 4.50
N GLU A 58 18.79 14.63 5.66
CA GLU A 58 19.55 15.56 6.51
C GLU A 58 20.81 16.08 5.81
N ILE A 59 21.57 15.20 5.15
CA ILE A 59 22.74 15.60 4.36
C ILE A 59 22.35 16.54 3.22
N ILE A 60 21.27 16.23 2.51
CA ILE A 60 20.77 17.07 1.41
C ILE A 60 20.32 18.43 1.94
N SER A 61 19.56 18.46 3.04
CA SER A 61 19.11 19.70 3.67
C SER A 61 20.29 20.57 4.13
N ALA A 62 21.29 19.97 4.77
CA ALA A 62 22.51 20.66 5.19
C ALA A 62 23.27 21.25 4.00
N ARG A 63 23.33 20.55 2.86
CA ARG A 63 23.94 21.06 1.63
C ARG A 63 23.11 22.15 0.96
N SER A 64 21.79 22.02 0.95
CA SER A 64 20.87 23.03 0.39
C SER A 64 20.93 24.35 1.14
N GLY A 65 21.31 24.34 2.43
CA GLY A 65 21.58 25.57 3.18
C GLY A 65 22.72 26.43 2.60
N ALA A 66 23.64 25.82 1.85
CA ALA A 66 24.73 26.52 1.15
C ALA A 66 24.31 27.01 -0.26
N LEU A 67 23.10 26.68 -0.72
CA LEU A 67 22.59 27.07 -2.03
C LEU A 67 21.65 28.28 -1.91
N PRO A 68 21.61 29.17 -2.93
CA PRO A 68 20.67 30.27 -2.97
C PRO A 68 19.23 29.75 -3.05
N GLN A 69 18.37 30.24 -2.15
CA GLN A 69 16.95 29.89 -2.15
C GLN A 69 16.17 30.82 -3.08
N VAL A 70 15.42 30.23 -4.02
CA VAL A 70 14.53 30.96 -4.91
C VAL A 70 13.12 30.88 -4.35
N ASN A 71 12.62 32.00 -3.82
CA ASN A 71 11.25 32.11 -3.32
C ASN A 71 10.44 33.03 -4.23
N LEU A 72 9.29 32.56 -4.72
CA LEU A 72 8.36 33.35 -5.51
C LEU A 72 7.22 33.83 -4.60
N GLY A 73 7.10 35.15 -4.39
CA GLY A 73 6.02 35.75 -3.61
C GLY A 73 5.33 36.86 -4.38
N GLY A 74 3.99 36.81 -4.44
CA GLY A 74 3.15 37.86 -5.03
C GLY A 74 2.30 38.52 -3.94
N ARG A 75 2.29 39.84 -3.88
CA ARG A 75 1.42 40.63 -2.98
C ARG A 75 0.53 41.53 -3.83
N TYR A 76 -0.78 41.43 -3.64
CA TYR A 76 -1.75 42.36 -4.18
C TYR A 76 -2.26 43.23 -3.02
N THR A 77 -2.10 44.54 -3.13
CA THR A 77 -2.70 45.56 -2.26
C THR A 77 -3.50 46.51 -3.11
#